data_AF-A0A1Q6K3F4-F1
#
_entry.id   AF-A0A1Q6K3F4-F1
#
_cell.length_a   1.000
_cell.length_b   1.000
_cell.length_c   1.000
_cell.angle_alpha   90.00
_cell.angle_beta   90.00
_cell.angle_gamma   90.00
#
_symmetry.space_group_name_H-M   'P 1'
#
loop_
_entity.id
_entity.type
_entity.pdbx_description
1 polymer ?
#
loop_
_entity_poly.entity_id
_entity_poly.type
_entity_poly.pdbx_seq_one_letter_code
_entity_poly.pdbx_strand_id
1 'polypeptide(L)'
;MYNKRVTKVKKGIKMKLQSWIVVFAIIVIPIVLVMSLYIQVQINYVNLQGNYDTVLNNATYDAIKAFQINELNSTTQNIAQEKIRDVEASVTTFYNSLATNFGQSGYSEEELKSFVPALVYTLYDGYYIYTKYNNVVTESNTINLGSTQSETGLKPYVYYSARYKKGNKDVVINYTLDNYITVFYNNGSSTYETYSGFLIDTSKTNAAGTTYDGINIDNEALSEVNRTSFEANQTNPQKINYKYFTNNNGRREKAYWDGSKWYKYNVDGTINTVDEAMLAQLGRSYQRDTSAQEYLKEAYAFTNQMKSIIGDITLGDIVDVNKEDLGITGDIGNQSIMDFNTFAQHKQQVIRNSINTNLRATIAKFNENSTYPAKMPTLTENEWSMILSNTCLISFMQGQNIGNGYYMGYSIVTNNKNREFVDPKLIYILDQDKNQYHDVRHFSASLSGNIIGYRNTDFEAQSFVSNDSTTKNYYPHGSATADYACIVTSSEITSSNGSTSADNASGNRLTDLDTILDSAPANIRKAYYTALFRERYNSYKSLALSGI
;
A
#
# COMPACT_ATOMS: atom_id res chain seq x y z
N MET A 1 62.78 68.63 58.64
CA MET A 1 63.05 67.21 58.95
C MET A 1 61.68 66.53 58.99
N TYR A 2 61.30 65.52 58.20
CA TYR A 2 62.02 64.33 57.77
C TYR A 2 61.38 63.82 56.47
N ASN A 3 62.21 63.55 55.46
CA ASN A 3 61.84 62.83 54.25
C ASN A 3 61.63 61.35 54.61
N LYS A 4 60.61 60.67 54.06
CA LYS A 4 60.78 59.24 53.78
C LYS A 4 59.98 58.75 52.56
N ARG A 5 60.78 58.26 51.61
CA ARG A 5 60.44 57.61 50.36
C ARG A 5 59.68 56.30 50.55
N VAL A 6 58.71 56.11 49.65
CA VAL A 6 58.45 54.94 48.78
C VAL A 6 58.45 53.54 49.41
N THR A 7 57.33 52.83 49.25
CA THR A 7 57.34 51.44 48.74
C THR A 7 56.00 51.10 48.09
N LYS A 8 56.00 50.94 46.76
CA LYS A 8 54.88 50.37 46.01
C LYS A 8 54.91 48.86 46.24
N VAL A 9 53.94 48.32 46.99
CA VAL A 9 53.66 46.88 47.04
C VAL A 9 52.54 46.59 46.06
N LYS A 10 52.83 45.84 44.99
CA LYS A 10 51.84 45.27 44.06
C LYS A 10 50.99 44.27 44.86
N LYS A 11 49.82 44.72 45.35
CA LYS A 11 48.87 43.88 46.09
C LYS A 11 48.06 43.06 45.09
N GLY A 12 48.51 41.84 44.78
CA GLY A 12 47.66 40.85 44.13
C GLY A 12 46.44 40.59 45.04
N ILE A 13 45.24 40.79 44.51
CA ILE A 13 43.99 40.62 45.26
C ILE A 13 43.80 39.13 45.56
N LYS A 14 44.12 38.69 46.78
CA LYS A 14 43.65 37.40 47.31
C LYS A 14 42.21 37.58 47.79
N MET A 15 41.23 37.29 46.93
CA MET A 15 39.82 37.22 47.35
C MET A 15 39.60 36.01 48.27
N LYS A 16 38.83 36.19 49.35
CA LYS A 16 38.40 35.12 50.24
C LYS A 16 37.45 34.17 49.49
N LEU A 17 37.46 32.88 49.80
CA LEU A 17 36.64 31.84 49.14
C LEU A 17 35.15 32.20 49.09
N GLN A 18 34.63 32.83 50.16
CA GLN A 18 33.24 33.30 50.23
C GLN A 18 32.90 34.33 49.14
N SER A 19 33.83 35.22 48.78
CA SER A 19 33.62 36.21 47.72
C SER A 19 33.61 35.58 46.33
N TRP A 20 34.36 34.48 46.12
CA TRP A 20 34.30 33.70 44.89
C TRP A 20 32.96 32.97 44.73
N ILE A 21 32.39 32.43 45.82
CA ILE A 21 31.08 31.76 45.82
C ILE A 21 29.96 32.74 45.44
N VAL A 22 29.99 33.98 45.95
CA VAL A 22 28.97 35.00 45.63
C VAL A 22 29.03 35.40 44.15
N VAL A 23 30.23 35.65 43.61
CA VAL A 23 30.39 35.99 42.19
C VAL A 23 29.96 34.82 41.30
N PHE A 24 30.30 33.58 41.68
CA PHE A 24 29.86 32.38 40.98
C PHE A 24 28.32 32.24 41.00
N ALA A 25 27.67 32.43 42.15
CA ALA A 25 26.22 32.36 42.26
C ALA A 25 25.50 33.42 41.40
N ILE A 26 26.01 34.66 41.37
CA ILE A 26 25.45 35.76 40.56
C ILE A 26 25.54 35.45 39.06
N ILE A 27 26.57 34.73 38.61
CA ILE A 27 26.75 34.36 37.20
C ILE A 27 25.94 33.09 36.87
N VAL A 28 26.00 32.06 37.72
CA VAL A 28 25.48 30.72 37.41
C VAL A 28 23.96 30.64 37.58
N ILE A 29 23.37 31.29 38.59
CA ILE A 29 21.92 31.22 38.83
C ILE A 29 21.11 31.74 37.62
N PRO A 30 21.40 32.92 37.03
CA PRO A 30 20.69 33.40 35.84
C PRO A 30 20.87 32.48 34.64
N ILE A 31 22.06 31.93 34.43
CA ILE A 31 22.33 30.99 33.32
C ILE A 31 21.49 29.72 33.49
N VAL A 32 21.44 29.15 34.69
CA VAL A 32 20.64 27.96 34.99
C VAL A 32 19.15 28.23 34.79
N LEU A 33 18.65 29.40 35.19
CA LEU A 33 17.25 29.78 34.98
C LEU A 33 16.91 29.89 33.48
N VAL A 34 17.77 30.56 32.69
CA VAL A 34 17.57 30.70 31.24
C VAL A 34 17.65 29.33 30.54
N MET A 35 18.61 28.48 30.93
CA MET A 35 18.70 27.12 30.39
C MET A 35 17.48 26.28 30.79
N SER A 36 16.99 26.40 32.02
CA SER A 36 15.80 25.66 32.47
C SER A 36 14.55 26.08 31.68
N LEU A 37 14.38 27.38 31.41
CA LEU A 37 13.29 27.87 30.58
C LEU A 37 13.42 27.38 29.14
N TYR A 38 14.63 27.41 28.58
CA TYR A 38 14.91 26.90 27.23
C TYR A 38 14.60 25.40 27.12
N ILE A 39 15.07 24.59 28.08
CA ILE A 39 14.79 23.15 28.13
C ILE A 39 13.28 22.91 28.23
N GLN A 40 12.57 23.66 29.07
CA GLN A 40 11.11 23.50 29.21
C GLN A 40 10.37 23.83 27.91
N VAL A 41 10.77 24.89 27.19
CA VAL A 41 10.22 25.22 25.88
C VAL A 41 10.51 24.11 24.86
N GLN A 42 11.72 23.54 24.86
CA GLN A 42 12.08 22.43 23.99
C GLN A 42 11.28 21.16 24.30
N ILE A 43 11.05 20.84 25.58
CA ILE A 43 10.19 19.72 25.99
C ILE A 43 8.76 19.94 25.50
N ASN A 44 8.20 21.14 25.69
CA ASN A 44 6.86 21.47 25.22
C ASN A 44 6.74 21.37 23.70
N TYR A 45 7.76 21.85 22.97
CA TYR A 45 7.84 21.74 21.52
C TYR A 45 7.81 20.27 21.06
N VAL A 46 8.66 19.41 21.65
CA VAL A 46 8.71 17.97 21.31
C VAL A 46 7.40 17.26 21.66
N ASN A 47 6.82 17.55 22.83
CA ASN A 47 5.54 16.97 23.23
C ASN A 47 4.40 17.37 22.28
N LEU A 48 4.34 18.64 21.88
CA LEU A 48 3.30 19.13 21.00
C LEU A 48 3.46 18.58 19.58
N GLN A 49 4.71 18.46 19.09
CA GLN A 49 5.01 17.77 17.85
C GLN A 49 4.54 16.30 17.91
N GLY A 50 4.90 15.55 18.94
CA GLY A 50 4.47 14.16 19.10
C GLY A 50 2.94 13.99 19.23
N ASN A 51 2.26 14.96 19.87
CA ASN A 51 0.81 14.99 19.91
C ASN A 51 0.21 15.18 18.51
N TYR A 52 0.74 16.12 17.72
CA TYR A 52 0.25 16.36 16.35
C TYR A 52 0.58 15.20 15.41
N ASP A 53 1.74 14.55 15.57
CA ASP A 53 2.08 13.32 14.85
C ASP A 53 1.04 12.22 15.15
N THR A 54 0.67 12.06 16.43
CA THR A 54 -0.34 11.08 16.85
C THR A 54 -1.72 11.39 16.25
N VAL A 55 -2.13 12.65 16.27
CA VAL A 55 -3.42 13.09 15.70
C VAL A 55 -3.45 12.87 14.19
N LEU A 56 -2.38 13.27 13.48
CA LEU A 56 -2.26 13.07 12.04
C LEU A 56 -2.30 11.57 11.70
N ASN A 57 -1.59 10.75 12.47
CA ASN A 57 -1.56 9.31 12.26
C ASN A 57 -2.94 8.67 12.46
N ASN A 58 -3.64 9.01 13.54
CA ASN A 58 -5.01 8.53 13.81
C ASN A 58 -5.98 8.93 12.68
N ALA A 59 -5.94 10.19 12.24
CA ALA A 59 -6.78 10.64 11.13
C ALA A 59 -6.48 9.89 9.82
N THR A 60 -5.20 9.63 9.54
CA THR A 60 -4.75 8.86 8.37
C THR A 60 -5.20 7.40 8.46
N TYR A 61 -5.16 6.82 9.65
CA TYR A 61 -5.61 5.46 9.92
C TYR A 61 -7.13 5.32 9.75
N ASP A 62 -7.91 6.25 10.32
CA ASP A 62 -9.37 6.27 10.18
C ASP A 62 -9.80 6.42 8.71
N ALA A 63 -9.08 7.25 7.95
CA ALA A 63 -9.31 7.42 6.52
C ALA A 63 -9.05 6.13 5.73
N ILE A 64 -7.96 5.41 6.00
CA ILE A 64 -7.69 4.11 5.40
C ILE A 64 -8.75 3.08 5.80
N LYS A 65 -9.20 3.08 7.07
CA LYS A 65 -10.27 2.18 7.51
C LYS A 65 -11.58 2.43 6.79
N ALA A 66 -11.96 3.68 6.61
CA ALA A 66 -13.14 4.03 5.82
C ALA A 66 -13.00 3.58 4.35
N PHE A 67 -11.83 3.79 3.75
CA PHE A 67 -11.53 3.31 2.40
C PHE A 67 -11.65 1.78 2.29
N GLN A 68 -11.05 1.04 3.25
CA GLN A 68 -11.11 -0.43 3.32
C GLN A 68 -12.55 -0.96 3.42
N ILE A 69 -13.37 -0.37 4.29
CA ILE A 69 -14.76 -0.80 4.50
C ILE A 69 -15.57 -0.61 3.22
N ASN A 70 -15.38 0.51 2.52
CA ASN A 70 -16.09 0.78 1.27
C ASN A 70 -15.61 -0.17 0.16
N GLU A 71 -14.30 -0.40 0.04
CA GLU A 71 -13.73 -1.28 -0.99
C GLU A 71 -14.16 -2.75 -0.81
N LEU A 72 -14.17 -3.26 0.43
CA LEU A 72 -14.58 -4.63 0.74
C LEU A 72 -16.09 -4.85 0.49
N ASN A 73 -16.91 -3.84 0.74
CA ASN A 73 -18.36 -3.92 0.61
C ASN A 73 -18.87 -3.43 -0.76
N SER A 74 -18.03 -2.86 -1.62
CA SER A 74 -18.44 -2.50 -2.97
C SER A 74 -18.77 -3.76 -3.78
N THR A 75 -20.02 -3.85 -4.18
CA THR A 75 -20.63 -4.98 -4.87
C THR A 75 -20.51 -4.85 -6.38
N THR A 76 -20.50 -3.62 -6.87
CA THR A 76 -20.04 -3.19 -8.19
C THR A 76 -18.52 -3.04 -8.11
N GLN A 77 -17.80 -3.90 -8.83
CA GLN A 77 -16.35 -3.78 -8.90
C GLN A 77 -16.02 -2.55 -9.76
N ASN A 78 -15.33 -1.56 -9.20
CA ASN A 78 -14.53 -0.57 -9.92
C ASN A 78 -15.22 0.13 -11.12
N ILE A 79 -16.26 0.92 -10.84
CA ILE A 79 -16.57 2.08 -11.69
C ILE A 79 -15.61 3.20 -11.25
N ALA A 80 -14.95 3.91 -12.18
CA ALA A 80 -14.03 5.00 -11.82
C ALA A 80 -14.68 6.03 -10.87
N GLN A 81 -15.99 6.25 -11.03
CA GLN A 81 -16.81 7.08 -10.15
C GLN A 81 -16.94 6.53 -8.72
N GLU A 82 -16.99 5.20 -8.54
CA GLU A 82 -17.04 4.58 -7.21
C GLU A 82 -15.70 4.69 -6.49
N LYS A 83 -14.58 4.55 -7.22
CA LYS A 83 -13.25 4.81 -6.64
C LYS A 83 -13.11 6.24 -6.16
N ILE A 84 -13.54 7.20 -6.98
CA ILE A 84 -13.54 8.62 -6.61
C ILE A 84 -14.41 8.81 -5.35
N ARG A 85 -15.62 8.27 -5.34
CA ARG A 85 -16.53 8.30 -4.18
C ARG A 85 -15.89 7.70 -2.92
N ASP A 86 -15.23 6.54 -3.04
CA ASP A 86 -14.65 5.84 -1.90
C ASP A 86 -13.42 6.60 -1.35
N VAL A 87 -12.63 7.22 -2.23
CA VAL A 87 -11.54 8.14 -1.84
C VAL A 87 -12.09 9.40 -1.20
N GLU A 88 -13.16 10.01 -1.74
CA GLU A 88 -13.80 11.21 -1.18
C GLU A 88 -14.42 10.94 0.20
N ALA A 89 -15.03 9.77 0.39
CA ALA A 89 -15.51 9.32 1.69
C ALA A 89 -14.35 9.16 2.69
N SER A 90 -13.23 8.59 2.24
CA SER A 90 -12.00 8.49 3.03
C SER A 90 -11.43 9.86 3.42
N VAL A 91 -11.40 10.82 2.49
CA VAL A 91 -10.99 12.22 2.75
C VAL A 91 -11.90 12.88 3.78
N THR A 92 -13.21 12.65 3.67
CA THR A 92 -14.19 13.17 4.63
C THR A 92 -13.95 12.61 6.04
N THR A 93 -13.70 11.30 6.15
CA THR A 93 -13.33 10.67 7.42
C THR A 93 -12.01 11.21 7.98
N PHE A 94 -11.01 11.43 7.12
CA PHE A 94 -9.74 12.05 7.51
C PHE A 94 -9.98 13.40 8.20
N TYR A 95 -10.68 14.31 7.54
CA TYR A 95 -10.92 15.65 8.07
C TYR A 95 -11.84 15.64 9.30
N ASN A 96 -12.82 14.75 9.37
CA ASN A 96 -13.64 14.58 10.57
C ASN A 96 -12.82 14.10 11.77
N SER A 97 -11.93 13.13 11.57
CA SER A 97 -11.04 12.64 12.63
C SER A 97 -10.04 13.74 13.03
N LEU A 98 -9.45 14.44 12.06
CA LEU A 98 -8.56 15.57 12.30
C LEU A 98 -9.27 16.67 13.11
N ALA A 99 -10.46 17.09 12.67
CA ALA A 99 -11.27 18.11 13.35
C ALA A 99 -11.73 17.69 14.74
N THR A 100 -12.07 16.42 14.96
CA THR A 100 -12.46 15.93 16.29
C THR A 100 -11.28 16.03 17.27
N ASN A 101 -10.08 15.68 16.83
CA ASN A 101 -8.88 15.75 17.67
C ASN A 101 -8.38 17.19 17.88
N PHE A 102 -8.53 18.06 16.88
CA PHE A 102 -8.18 19.50 16.97
C PHE A 102 -9.31 20.39 17.49
N GLY A 103 -10.53 19.88 17.63
CA GLY A 103 -11.74 20.64 17.95
C GLY A 103 -11.72 21.26 19.34
N GLN A 104 -10.97 20.67 20.29
CA GLN A 104 -10.69 21.30 21.58
C GLN A 104 -9.84 22.59 21.45
N SER A 105 -9.17 22.79 20.31
CA SER A 105 -8.36 23.97 20.00
C SER A 105 -9.09 25.00 19.13
N GLY A 106 -10.36 24.78 18.78
CA GLY A 106 -11.23 25.75 18.10
C GLY A 106 -11.14 25.80 16.57
N TYR A 107 -10.46 24.85 15.93
CA TYR A 107 -10.35 24.79 14.47
C TYR A 107 -11.57 24.12 13.81
N SER A 108 -12.12 24.76 12.79
CA SER A 108 -13.09 24.16 11.87
C SER A 108 -12.42 23.25 10.83
N GLU A 109 -13.20 22.36 10.24
CA GLU A 109 -12.74 21.49 9.14
C GLU A 109 -12.12 22.28 7.99
N GLU A 110 -12.72 23.42 7.64
CA GLU A 110 -12.28 24.27 6.54
C GLU A 110 -10.95 24.97 6.83
N GLU A 111 -10.72 25.35 8.09
CA GLU A 111 -9.42 25.87 8.52
C GLU A 111 -8.36 24.77 8.47
N LEU A 112 -8.69 23.54 8.85
CA LEU A 112 -7.76 22.40 8.82
C LEU A 112 -7.29 22.03 7.41
N LYS A 113 -8.14 22.18 6.38
CA LYS A 113 -7.75 22.00 4.96
C LYS A 113 -6.60 22.91 4.56
N SER A 114 -6.50 24.12 5.14
CA SER A 114 -5.39 25.04 4.87
C SER A 114 -4.05 24.59 5.45
N PHE A 115 -4.05 23.59 6.35
CA PHE A 115 -2.85 23.02 6.94
C PHE A 115 -2.51 21.64 6.36
N VAL A 116 -3.25 21.15 5.35
CA VAL A 116 -3.04 19.85 4.72
C VAL A 116 -2.64 20.08 3.25
N PRO A 117 -1.33 20.12 2.94
CA PRO A 117 -0.89 20.39 1.57
C PRO A 117 -1.35 19.35 0.55
N ALA A 118 -1.34 18.07 0.95
CA ALA A 118 -1.77 16.98 0.10
C ALA A 118 -2.16 15.75 0.93
N LEU A 119 -3.08 14.96 0.38
CA LEU A 119 -3.27 13.55 0.71
C LEU A 119 -2.98 12.74 -0.54
N VAL A 120 -2.07 11.76 -0.47
CA VAL A 120 -1.68 10.93 -1.60
C VAL A 120 -2.20 9.52 -1.37
N TYR A 121 -3.13 9.10 -2.21
CA TYR A 121 -3.68 7.75 -2.22
C TYR A 121 -2.96 6.93 -3.28
N THR A 122 -2.01 6.10 -2.87
CA THR A 122 -1.35 5.15 -3.76
C THR A 122 -2.21 3.90 -3.91
N LEU A 123 -2.56 3.58 -5.14
CA LEU A 123 -3.40 2.46 -5.54
C LEU A 123 -2.58 1.47 -6.37
N TYR A 124 -3.25 0.44 -6.88
CA TYR A 124 -2.63 -0.70 -7.57
C TYR A 124 -1.85 -0.32 -8.84
N ASP A 125 -2.38 0.57 -9.68
CA ASP A 125 -1.84 0.94 -11.00
C ASP A 125 -1.50 2.44 -11.14
N GLY A 126 -1.60 3.19 -10.04
CA GLY A 126 -1.42 4.63 -10.03
C GLY A 126 -1.81 5.24 -8.68
N TYR A 127 -2.06 6.54 -8.67
CA TYR A 127 -2.39 7.27 -7.44
C TYR A 127 -3.29 8.48 -7.69
N TYR A 128 -4.01 8.87 -6.63
CA TYR A 128 -4.69 10.17 -6.54
C TYR A 128 -3.92 11.10 -5.61
N ILE A 129 -3.99 12.40 -5.92
CA ILE A 129 -3.56 13.46 -5.00
C ILE A 129 -4.77 14.35 -4.71
N TYR A 130 -5.21 14.36 -3.46
CA TYR A 130 -6.16 15.34 -2.96
C TYR A 130 -5.38 16.56 -2.47
N THR A 131 -5.67 17.75 -3.01
CA THR A 131 -4.93 18.97 -2.69
C THR A 131 -5.75 20.19 -3.07
N LYS A 132 -5.28 21.36 -2.65
CA LYS A 132 -5.82 22.66 -3.05
C LYS A 132 -5.29 23.05 -4.43
N TYR A 133 -6.17 23.46 -5.34
CA TYR A 133 -5.82 23.93 -6.69
C TYR A 133 -6.64 25.17 -7.10
N ASN A 134 -6.10 25.97 -8.03
CA ASN A 134 -6.67 27.29 -8.40
C ASN A 134 -7.49 27.28 -9.70
N ASN A 135 -7.95 26.12 -10.14
CA ASN A 135 -8.65 25.95 -11.41
C ASN A 135 -10.16 25.85 -11.16
N VAL A 136 -10.81 26.99 -10.94
CA VAL A 136 -12.27 27.04 -10.80
C VAL A 136 -12.91 27.06 -12.19
N VAL A 137 -13.90 26.20 -12.39
CA VAL A 137 -14.72 26.17 -13.60
C VAL A 137 -15.71 27.33 -13.49
N THR A 138 -15.69 28.25 -14.45
CA THR A 138 -16.67 29.35 -14.49
C THR A 138 -18.07 28.80 -14.79
N GLU A 139 -19.13 29.56 -14.48
CA GLU A 139 -20.53 29.19 -14.80
C GLU A 139 -20.75 28.84 -16.29
N SER A 140 -19.83 29.25 -17.17
CA SER A 140 -19.81 28.94 -18.60
C SER A 140 -18.98 27.70 -18.98
N ASN A 141 -18.67 26.83 -18.01
CA ASN A 141 -17.90 25.59 -18.18
C ASN A 141 -16.49 25.80 -18.78
N THR A 142 -15.91 26.98 -18.57
CA THR A 142 -14.57 27.34 -19.06
C THR A 142 -13.60 27.41 -17.88
N ILE A 143 -12.44 26.77 -18.00
CA ILE A 143 -11.41 26.71 -16.95
C ILE A 143 -10.75 28.09 -16.82
N ASN A 144 -10.88 28.73 -15.65
CA ASN A 144 -10.15 29.96 -15.38
C ASN A 144 -8.79 29.65 -14.74
N LEU A 145 -7.74 29.59 -15.57
CA LEU A 145 -6.36 29.33 -15.15
C LEU A 145 -5.73 30.47 -14.33
N GLY A 146 -6.38 31.65 -14.27
CA GLY A 146 -5.93 32.83 -13.53
C GLY A 146 -6.78 33.15 -12.30
N SER A 147 -7.64 32.24 -11.86
CA SER A 147 -8.49 32.46 -10.70
C SER A 147 -7.66 32.57 -9.42
N THR A 148 -7.97 33.55 -8.58
CA THR A 148 -7.48 33.63 -7.19
C THR A 148 -8.33 32.77 -6.24
N GLN A 149 -9.42 32.19 -6.74
CA GLN A 149 -10.21 31.23 -5.97
C GLN A 149 -9.55 29.86 -6.04
N SER A 150 -9.44 29.22 -4.88
CA SER A 150 -8.83 27.93 -4.72
C SER A 150 -9.88 26.94 -4.20
N GLU A 151 -10.02 25.81 -4.86
CA GLU A 151 -10.85 24.70 -4.41
C GLU A 151 -9.97 23.54 -3.95
N THR A 152 -10.51 22.69 -3.08
CA THR A 152 -9.81 21.48 -2.61
C THR A 152 -10.52 20.27 -3.18
N GLY A 153 -9.76 19.40 -3.86
CA GLY A 153 -10.34 18.25 -4.56
C GLY A 153 -9.28 17.27 -5.04
N LEU A 154 -9.75 16.20 -5.67
CA LEU A 154 -8.89 15.19 -6.28
C LEU A 154 -8.35 15.71 -7.62
N LYS A 155 -7.03 15.67 -7.79
CA LYS A 155 -6.41 15.79 -9.11
C LYS A 155 -6.73 14.57 -9.98
N PRO A 156 -6.64 14.69 -11.32
CA PRO A 156 -6.77 13.56 -12.22
C PRO A 156 -5.87 12.39 -11.82
N TYR A 157 -6.37 11.17 -12.03
CA TYR A 157 -5.63 9.95 -11.71
C TYR A 157 -4.33 9.87 -12.50
N VAL A 158 -3.24 9.51 -11.82
CA VAL A 158 -1.94 9.36 -12.47
C VAL A 158 -1.50 7.91 -12.42
N TYR A 159 -1.43 7.29 -13.60
CA TYR A 159 -0.91 5.94 -13.76
C TYR A 159 0.60 5.90 -13.53
N TYR A 160 1.10 4.80 -13.01
CA TYR A 160 2.54 4.54 -13.00
C TYR A 160 2.96 4.18 -14.43
N SER A 161 3.63 5.09 -15.14
CA SER A 161 4.03 4.83 -16.52
C SER A 161 5.42 5.34 -16.85
N ALA A 162 6.03 4.72 -17.86
CA ALA A 162 7.26 5.19 -18.50
C ALA A 162 7.20 4.97 -20.01
N ARG A 163 7.86 5.86 -20.77
CA ARG A 163 7.97 5.80 -22.22
C ARG A 163 9.40 5.56 -22.67
N TYR A 164 9.56 4.62 -23.58
CA TYR A 164 10.84 4.22 -24.17
C TYR A 164 10.82 4.41 -25.68
N LYS A 165 11.92 4.88 -26.24
CA LYS A 165 12.09 5.02 -27.69
C LYS A 165 13.42 4.46 -28.17
N LYS A 166 13.35 3.58 -29.15
CA LYS A 166 14.52 3.02 -29.83
C LYS A 166 14.27 2.91 -31.33
N GLY A 167 14.93 3.77 -32.11
CA GLY A 167 14.66 3.88 -33.55
C GLY A 167 13.19 4.23 -33.81
N ASN A 168 12.47 3.37 -34.54
CA ASN A 168 11.04 3.55 -34.83
C ASN A 168 10.11 2.97 -33.74
N LYS A 169 10.66 2.26 -32.75
CA LYS A 169 9.88 1.69 -31.65
C LYS A 169 9.57 2.77 -30.62
N ASP A 170 8.30 2.92 -30.30
CA ASP A 170 7.75 3.78 -29.26
C ASP A 170 6.91 2.92 -28.32
N VAL A 171 7.34 2.82 -27.06
CA VAL A 171 6.77 1.89 -26.09
C VAL A 171 6.37 2.69 -24.86
N VAL A 172 5.09 2.65 -24.49
CA VAL A 172 4.62 3.16 -23.19
C VAL A 172 4.22 1.96 -22.34
N ILE A 173 4.80 1.85 -21.16
CA ILE A 173 4.50 0.78 -20.21
C ILE A 173 3.79 1.39 -19.02
N ASN A 174 2.57 0.93 -18.75
CA ASN A 174 1.89 1.15 -17.48
C ASN A 174 2.23 0.00 -16.53
N TYR A 175 2.72 0.37 -15.35
CA TYR A 175 3.13 -0.52 -14.28
C TYR A 175 2.05 -0.61 -13.21
N THR A 176 2.05 -1.73 -12.51
CA THR A 176 1.30 -1.94 -11.27
C THR A 176 2.26 -2.21 -10.11
N LEU A 177 1.74 -2.24 -8.88
CA LEU A 177 2.54 -2.62 -7.70
C LEU A 177 3.06 -4.07 -7.79
N ASP A 178 2.30 -4.97 -8.43
CA ASP A 178 2.75 -6.32 -8.76
C ASP A 178 3.45 -6.37 -10.14
N ASN A 179 3.48 -7.54 -10.78
CA ASN A 179 4.16 -7.71 -12.07
C ASN A 179 3.21 -7.68 -13.27
N TYR A 180 1.99 -7.18 -13.09
CA TYR A 180 1.10 -6.91 -14.20
C TYR A 180 1.55 -5.65 -14.94
N ILE A 181 1.53 -5.68 -16.26
CA ILE A 181 1.82 -4.49 -17.07
C ILE A 181 0.84 -4.37 -18.21
N THR A 182 0.67 -3.14 -18.69
CA THR A 182 0.06 -2.86 -19.98
C THR A 182 1.07 -2.12 -20.85
N VAL A 183 1.29 -2.64 -22.06
CA VAL A 183 2.26 -2.14 -23.03
C VAL A 183 1.51 -1.58 -24.22
N PHE A 184 1.70 -0.30 -24.49
CA PHE A 184 1.30 0.34 -25.73
C PHE A 184 2.53 0.41 -26.63
N TYR A 185 2.51 -0.35 -27.71
CA TYR A 185 3.63 -0.52 -28.62
C TYR A 185 3.30 0.06 -29.99
N ASN A 186 4.22 0.85 -30.54
CA ASN A 186 4.17 1.29 -31.93
C ASN A 186 5.56 1.12 -32.57
N ASN A 187 5.61 0.62 -33.79
CA ASN A 187 6.82 0.43 -34.58
C ASN A 187 6.83 1.31 -35.84
N GLY A 188 6.51 2.59 -35.70
CA GLY A 188 6.37 3.52 -36.83
C GLY A 188 5.09 3.33 -37.66
N SER A 189 4.11 2.59 -37.13
CA SER A 189 2.74 2.51 -37.65
C SER A 189 1.92 3.72 -37.21
N SER A 190 0.75 3.92 -37.83
CA SER A 190 -0.23 4.93 -37.39
C SER A 190 -1.04 4.51 -36.16
N THR A 191 -0.98 3.24 -35.75
CA THR A 191 -1.77 2.69 -34.64
C THR A 191 -0.88 2.03 -33.58
N TYR A 192 -1.28 2.16 -32.32
CA TYR A 192 -0.66 1.43 -31.21
C TYR A 192 -1.30 0.05 -31.06
N GLU A 193 -0.47 -0.95 -30.81
CA GLU A 193 -0.87 -2.28 -30.35
C GLU A 193 -0.83 -2.30 -28.82
N THR A 194 -1.88 -2.84 -28.20
CA THR A 194 -1.99 -2.91 -26.73
C THR A 194 -1.88 -4.35 -26.28
N TYR A 195 -0.96 -4.60 -25.35
CA TYR A 195 -0.76 -5.90 -24.72
C TYR A 195 -0.85 -5.76 -23.21
N SER A 196 -1.50 -6.70 -22.52
CA SER A 196 -1.57 -6.68 -21.06
C SER A 196 -1.46 -8.09 -20.47
N GLY A 197 -0.76 -8.20 -19.35
CA GLY A 197 -0.42 -9.51 -18.78
C GLY A 197 0.56 -9.44 -17.63
N PHE A 198 0.74 -10.57 -16.95
CA PHE A 198 1.71 -10.71 -15.88
C PHE A 198 3.07 -11.11 -16.43
N LEU A 199 4.12 -10.40 -15.99
CA LEU A 199 5.48 -10.85 -16.16
C LEU A 199 5.84 -11.87 -15.08
N ILE A 200 6.55 -12.90 -15.50
CA ILE A 200 7.05 -13.96 -14.62
C ILE A 200 8.49 -14.34 -14.98
N ASP A 201 9.26 -14.78 -13.98
CA ASP A 201 10.53 -15.41 -14.25
C ASP A 201 10.29 -16.77 -14.93
N THR A 202 10.52 -16.80 -16.24
CA THR A 202 10.35 -18.00 -17.08
C THR A 202 11.30 -19.13 -16.71
N SER A 203 12.33 -18.90 -15.90
CA SER A 203 13.20 -19.97 -15.38
C SER A 203 12.57 -20.75 -14.22
N LYS A 204 11.64 -20.14 -13.49
CA LYS A 204 10.96 -20.75 -12.35
C LYS A 204 9.73 -21.56 -12.73
N THR A 205 9.16 -21.36 -13.92
CA THR A 205 7.93 -22.06 -14.34
C THR A 205 8.08 -22.71 -15.71
N ASN A 206 7.19 -23.66 -16.01
CA ASN A 206 7.08 -24.27 -17.32
C ASN A 206 5.94 -23.64 -18.16
N ALA A 207 5.92 -23.92 -19.46
CA ALA A 207 4.89 -23.43 -20.37
C ALA A 207 3.48 -23.96 -20.07
N ALA A 208 3.37 -25.08 -19.36
CA ALA A 208 2.10 -25.68 -18.98
C ALA A 208 1.49 -25.05 -17.71
N GLY A 209 2.26 -24.23 -16.97
CA GLY A 209 1.84 -23.64 -15.70
C GLY A 209 1.67 -24.64 -14.55
N THR A 210 2.28 -25.82 -14.63
CA THR A 210 2.09 -26.90 -13.64
C THR A 210 3.15 -26.92 -12.54
N THR A 211 4.20 -26.11 -12.66
CA THR A 211 5.29 -26.04 -11.68
C THR A 211 5.75 -24.60 -11.49
N TYR A 212 6.12 -24.23 -10.26
CA TYR A 212 6.81 -22.99 -9.96
C TYR A 212 7.92 -23.24 -8.95
N ASP A 213 9.14 -22.81 -9.25
CA ASP A 213 10.31 -22.86 -8.37
C ASP A 213 10.59 -24.26 -7.80
N GLY A 214 10.51 -25.27 -8.68
CA GLY A 214 10.69 -26.68 -8.32
C GLY A 214 9.51 -27.34 -7.58
N ILE A 215 8.39 -26.62 -7.37
CA ILE A 215 7.18 -27.12 -6.71
C ILE A 215 6.06 -27.36 -7.73
N ASN A 216 5.34 -28.47 -7.60
CA ASN A 216 4.15 -28.75 -8.41
C ASN A 216 2.96 -27.92 -7.93
N ILE A 217 2.26 -27.28 -8.87
CA ILE A 217 1.05 -26.49 -8.65
C ILE A 217 -0.15 -27.34 -9.12
N ASP A 218 -1.05 -27.65 -8.19
CA ASP A 218 -2.20 -28.53 -8.44
C ASP A 218 -3.51 -27.73 -8.47
N ASN A 219 -4.56 -28.37 -8.97
CA ASN A 219 -5.92 -27.84 -8.89
C ASN A 219 -6.43 -27.92 -7.45
N GLU A 220 -7.11 -26.86 -7.00
CA GLU A 220 -7.55 -26.72 -5.61
C GLU A 220 -9.01 -27.09 -5.41
N ALA A 221 -9.30 -27.74 -4.28
CA ALA A 221 -10.66 -27.95 -3.81
C ALA A 221 -11.03 -26.81 -2.84
N LEU A 222 -11.62 -25.75 -3.37
CA LEU A 222 -11.96 -24.55 -2.60
C LEU A 222 -13.34 -24.67 -1.98
N SER A 223 -13.49 -24.22 -0.74
CA SER A 223 -14.79 -24.22 -0.05
C SER A 223 -14.92 -23.08 0.96
N GLU A 224 -16.13 -22.59 1.12
CA GLU A 224 -16.51 -21.50 2.04
C GLU A 224 -17.81 -21.83 2.76
N VAL A 225 -18.10 -21.12 3.84
CA VAL A 225 -19.38 -21.19 4.55
C VAL A 225 -20.52 -20.83 3.59
N ASN A 226 -21.51 -21.72 3.52
CA ASN A 226 -22.71 -21.49 2.74
C ASN A 226 -23.60 -20.47 3.45
N ARG A 227 -23.85 -19.33 2.81
CA ARG A 227 -24.67 -18.23 3.35
C ARG A 227 -26.07 -18.68 3.75
N THR A 228 -26.70 -19.57 3.00
CA THR A 228 -28.06 -20.04 3.33
C THR A 228 -28.07 -20.90 4.59
N SER A 229 -27.04 -21.73 4.80
CA SER A 229 -26.89 -22.52 6.03
C SER A 229 -26.59 -21.64 7.25
N PHE A 230 -25.87 -20.53 7.04
CA PHE A 230 -25.59 -19.54 8.07
C PHE A 230 -26.85 -18.74 8.43
N GLU A 231 -27.63 -18.28 7.44
CA GLU A 231 -28.92 -17.62 7.65
C GLU A 231 -29.91 -18.48 8.46
N ALA A 232 -29.89 -19.79 8.25
CA ALA A 232 -30.69 -20.75 9.02
C ALA A 232 -30.23 -20.93 10.48
N ASN A 233 -29.26 -20.14 10.95
CA ASN A 233 -28.66 -20.21 12.29
C ASN A 233 -28.19 -21.62 12.68
N GLN A 234 -27.69 -22.38 11.70
CA GLN A 234 -27.13 -23.70 12.00
C GLN A 234 -25.91 -23.57 12.88
N THR A 235 -25.84 -24.37 13.95
CA THR A 235 -24.74 -24.35 14.93
C THR A 235 -23.36 -24.60 14.29
N ASN A 236 -23.33 -25.29 13.14
CA ASN A 236 -22.14 -25.44 12.31
C ASN A 236 -22.54 -25.28 10.83
N PRO A 237 -22.39 -24.07 10.26
CA PRO A 237 -22.73 -23.79 8.87
C PRO A 237 -22.02 -24.76 7.92
N GLN A 238 -22.74 -25.26 6.91
CA GLN A 238 -22.18 -26.18 5.93
C GLN A 238 -21.15 -25.45 5.06
N LYS A 239 -20.05 -26.13 4.73
CA LYS A 239 -19.13 -25.65 3.70
C LYS A 239 -19.62 -26.08 2.32
N ILE A 240 -19.54 -25.17 1.37
CA ILE A 240 -19.90 -25.41 -0.02
C ILE A 240 -18.70 -25.16 -0.92
N ASN A 241 -18.52 -26.03 -1.91
CA ASN A 241 -17.41 -25.89 -2.85
C ASN A 241 -17.68 -24.75 -3.82
N TYR A 242 -16.62 -24.05 -4.21
CA TYR A 242 -16.70 -22.99 -5.20
C TYR A 242 -15.55 -23.04 -6.20
N LYS A 243 -15.73 -22.38 -7.32
CA LYS A 243 -14.75 -22.20 -8.39
C LYS A 243 -14.86 -20.79 -8.95
N TYR A 244 -13.75 -20.24 -9.44
CA TYR A 244 -13.77 -18.97 -10.15
C TYR A 244 -14.12 -19.14 -11.63
N PHE A 245 -14.86 -18.18 -12.17
CA PHE A 245 -15.15 -18.10 -13.61
C PHE A 245 -15.11 -16.64 -14.07
N THR A 246 -15.02 -16.44 -15.38
CA THR A 246 -15.05 -15.12 -16.00
C THR A 246 -16.47 -14.80 -16.45
N ASN A 247 -17.03 -13.70 -15.93
CA ASN A 247 -18.35 -13.21 -16.33
C ASN A 247 -18.31 -12.51 -17.71
N ASN A 248 -19.48 -12.10 -18.21
CA ASN A 248 -19.61 -11.45 -19.53
C ASN A 248 -18.86 -10.12 -19.65
N ASN A 249 -18.50 -9.49 -18.53
CA ASN A 249 -17.73 -8.24 -18.48
C ASN A 249 -16.23 -8.49 -18.29
N GLY A 250 -15.75 -9.74 -18.46
CA GLY A 250 -14.35 -10.11 -18.29
C GLY A 250 -13.88 -10.16 -16.84
N ARG A 251 -14.80 -10.12 -15.87
CA ARG A 251 -14.47 -10.09 -14.42
C ARG A 251 -14.53 -11.48 -13.81
N ARG A 252 -13.70 -11.72 -12.81
CA ARG A 252 -13.63 -12.98 -12.07
C ARG A 252 -14.64 -13.00 -10.93
N GLU A 253 -15.50 -14.01 -10.93
CA GLU A 253 -16.55 -14.21 -9.91
C GLU A 253 -16.47 -15.63 -9.33
N LYS A 254 -16.98 -15.81 -8.10
CA LYS A 254 -17.14 -17.12 -7.47
C LYS A 254 -18.48 -17.74 -7.89
N ALA A 255 -18.45 -18.98 -8.37
CA ALA A 255 -19.63 -19.83 -8.53
C ALA A 255 -19.57 -20.96 -7.49
N TYR A 256 -20.72 -21.28 -6.89
CA TYR A 256 -20.88 -22.24 -5.82
C TYR A 256 -21.65 -23.48 -6.32
N TRP A 257 -21.25 -24.66 -5.86
CA TRP A 257 -21.83 -25.93 -6.28
C TRP A 257 -22.70 -26.55 -5.17
N ASP A 258 -24.02 -26.63 -5.39
CA ASP A 258 -24.97 -27.15 -4.39
C ASP A 258 -25.08 -28.68 -4.34
N GLY A 259 -24.32 -29.39 -5.18
CA GLY A 259 -24.44 -30.85 -5.38
C GLY A 259 -25.10 -31.24 -6.70
N SER A 260 -25.83 -30.32 -7.34
CA SER A 260 -26.60 -30.55 -8.57
C SER A 260 -26.36 -29.47 -9.62
N LYS A 261 -26.29 -28.20 -9.21
CA LYS A 261 -26.17 -27.04 -10.08
C LYS A 261 -25.17 -26.03 -9.51
N TRP A 262 -24.62 -25.25 -10.44
CA TRP A 262 -23.85 -24.06 -10.12
C TRP A 262 -24.79 -22.88 -9.91
N TYR A 263 -24.50 -22.09 -8.88
CA TYR A 263 -25.17 -20.83 -8.61
C TYR A 263 -24.15 -19.76 -8.20
N LYS A 264 -24.57 -18.50 -8.23
CA LYS A 264 -23.76 -17.38 -7.75
C LYS A 264 -24.60 -16.43 -6.90
N TYR A 265 -23.93 -15.68 -6.04
CA TYR A 265 -24.57 -14.59 -5.31
C TYR A 265 -24.48 -13.30 -6.12
N ASN A 266 -25.59 -12.61 -6.23
CA ASN A 266 -25.64 -11.25 -6.73
C ASN A 266 -25.11 -10.25 -5.69
N VAL A 267 -24.93 -9.03 -6.17
CA VAL A 267 -24.64 -7.82 -5.38
C VAL A 267 -25.57 -7.67 -4.17
N ASP A 268 -26.86 -7.92 -4.35
CA ASP A 268 -27.89 -7.79 -3.32
C ASP A 268 -28.01 -9.04 -2.42
N GLY A 269 -27.11 -10.02 -2.57
CA GLY A 269 -27.13 -11.27 -1.81
C GLY A 269 -28.06 -12.35 -2.38
N THR A 270 -28.89 -12.04 -3.39
CA THR A 270 -29.80 -13.03 -3.99
C THR A 270 -29.04 -14.09 -4.81
N ILE A 271 -29.63 -15.28 -4.93
CA ILE A 271 -29.02 -16.39 -5.68
C ILE A 271 -29.48 -16.32 -7.13
N ASN A 272 -28.51 -16.36 -8.06
CA ASN A 272 -28.75 -16.54 -9.48
C ASN A 272 -28.16 -17.87 -9.96
N THR A 273 -28.89 -18.58 -10.81
CA THR A 273 -28.34 -19.74 -11.53
C THR A 273 -27.36 -19.27 -12.60
N VAL A 274 -26.25 -19.98 -12.76
CA VAL A 274 -25.30 -19.67 -13.84
C VAL A 274 -25.92 -19.98 -15.22
N ASP A 275 -25.53 -19.22 -16.24
CA ASP A 275 -26.01 -19.41 -17.61
C ASP A 275 -25.16 -20.44 -18.39
N GLU A 276 -25.54 -20.73 -19.64
CA GLU A 276 -24.85 -21.73 -20.47
C GLU A 276 -23.41 -21.33 -20.81
N ALA A 277 -23.12 -20.03 -20.93
CA ALA A 277 -21.76 -19.54 -21.20
C ALA A 277 -20.84 -19.74 -19.99
N MET A 278 -21.38 -19.55 -18.78
CA MET A 278 -20.69 -19.86 -17.52
C MET A 278 -20.50 -21.38 -17.35
N LEU A 279 -21.50 -22.19 -17.70
CA LEU A 279 -21.40 -23.66 -17.65
C LEU A 279 -20.30 -24.20 -18.57
N ALA A 280 -20.03 -23.56 -19.71
CA ALA A 280 -18.92 -23.93 -20.58
C ALA A 280 -17.55 -23.80 -19.89
N GLN A 281 -17.40 -22.85 -18.94
CA GLN A 281 -16.17 -22.65 -18.15
C GLN A 281 -16.14 -23.52 -16.89
N LEU A 282 -17.28 -23.68 -16.22
CA LEU A 282 -17.41 -24.37 -14.94
C LEU A 282 -17.53 -25.90 -15.08
N GLY A 283 -18.07 -26.36 -16.20
CA GLY A 283 -18.48 -27.75 -16.41
C GLY A 283 -19.86 -28.06 -15.80
N ARG A 284 -20.44 -29.20 -16.20
CA ARG A 284 -21.75 -29.67 -15.69
C ARG A 284 -21.68 -30.42 -14.35
N SER A 285 -20.49 -30.57 -13.79
CA SER A 285 -20.24 -31.17 -12.49
C SER A 285 -19.13 -30.41 -11.79
N TYR A 286 -19.01 -30.58 -10.47
CA TYR A 286 -17.94 -29.97 -9.71
C TYR A 286 -16.56 -30.41 -10.23
N GLN A 287 -15.71 -29.42 -10.50
CA GLN A 287 -14.31 -29.57 -10.82
C GLN A 287 -13.48 -28.67 -9.92
N ARG A 288 -12.26 -29.10 -9.60
CA ARG A 288 -11.30 -28.30 -8.84
C ARG A 288 -10.92 -27.03 -9.61
N ASP A 289 -10.59 -25.98 -8.87
CA ASP A 289 -10.20 -24.68 -9.43
C ASP A 289 -8.80 -24.76 -10.07
N THR A 290 -8.66 -24.16 -11.25
CA THR A 290 -7.45 -24.21 -12.09
C THR A 290 -6.76 -22.84 -12.19
N SER A 291 -7.22 -21.83 -11.44
CA SER A 291 -6.79 -20.44 -11.58
C SER A 291 -5.28 -20.26 -11.46
N ALA A 292 -4.64 -20.96 -10.52
CA ALA A 292 -3.20 -20.86 -10.31
C ALA A 292 -2.38 -21.35 -11.52
N GLN A 293 -2.82 -22.43 -12.17
CA GLN A 293 -2.13 -22.97 -13.34
C GLN A 293 -2.35 -22.09 -14.58
N GLU A 294 -3.57 -21.61 -14.80
CA GLU A 294 -3.86 -20.69 -15.91
C GLU A 294 -3.11 -19.36 -15.76
N TYR A 295 -2.97 -18.84 -14.53
CA TYR A 295 -2.09 -17.69 -14.25
C TYR A 295 -0.67 -17.92 -14.75
N LEU A 296 -0.06 -19.04 -14.37
CA LEU A 296 1.33 -19.34 -14.71
C LEU A 296 1.51 -19.53 -16.21
N LYS A 297 0.58 -20.24 -16.85
CA LYS A 297 0.57 -20.48 -18.29
C LYS A 297 0.42 -19.19 -19.09
N GLU A 298 -0.55 -18.34 -18.73
CA GLU A 298 -0.76 -17.04 -19.38
C GLU A 298 0.43 -16.10 -19.15
N ALA A 299 0.96 -16.03 -17.92
CA ALA A 299 2.13 -15.19 -17.60
C ALA A 299 3.39 -15.65 -18.36
N TYR A 300 3.61 -16.97 -18.49
CA TYR A 300 4.71 -17.52 -19.26
C TYR A 300 4.61 -17.15 -20.74
N ALA A 301 3.42 -17.32 -21.34
CA ALA A 301 3.17 -16.97 -22.73
C ALA A 301 3.37 -15.46 -22.97
N PHE A 302 2.78 -14.62 -22.11
CA PHE A 302 2.88 -13.16 -22.19
C PHE A 302 4.32 -12.68 -22.05
N THR A 303 5.09 -13.21 -21.09
CA THR A 303 6.49 -12.81 -20.88
C THR A 303 7.34 -13.11 -22.12
N ASN A 304 7.18 -14.28 -22.72
CA ASN A 304 7.90 -14.64 -23.94
C ASN A 304 7.47 -13.80 -25.15
N GLN A 305 6.18 -13.47 -25.25
CA GLN A 305 5.68 -12.53 -26.26
C GLN A 305 6.32 -11.15 -26.11
N MET A 306 6.36 -10.59 -24.89
CA MET A 306 6.98 -9.29 -24.64
C MET A 306 8.49 -9.29 -24.88
N LYS A 307 9.20 -10.36 -24.50
CA LYS A 307 10.63 -10.53 -24.85
C LYS A 307 10.86 -10.50 -26.37
N SER A 308 9.93 -11.02 -27.17
CA SER A 308 10.02 -10.97 -28.64
C SER A 308 9.80 -9.56 -29.21
N ILE A 309 8.87 -8.79 -28.64
CA ILE A 309 8.47 -7.48 -29.18
C ILE A 309 9.41 -6.36 -28.71
N ILE A 310 9.68 -6.31 -27.41
CA ILE A 310 10.39 -5.21 -26.73
C ILE A 310 11.66 -5.66 -25.98
N GLY A 311 12.13 -6.90 -26.17
CA GLY A 311 13.31 -7.42 -25.45
C GLY A 311 14.62 -6.70 -25.77
N ASP A 312 14.70 -6.02 -26.92
CA ASP A 312 15.84 -5.19 -27.31
C ASP A 312 15.79 -3.77 -26.74
N ILE A 313 14.68 -3.35 -26.10
CA ILE A 313 14.59 -2.07 -25.40
C ILE A 313 15.41 -2.15 -24.11
N THR A 314 16.18 -1.10 -23.85
CA THR A 314 17.05 -0.97 -22.68
C THR A 314 16.57 0.14 -21.75
N LEU A 315 17.04 0.14 -20.50
CA LEU A 315 16.71 1.20 -19.54
C LEU A 315 17.11 2.59 -20.08
N GLY A 316 18.21 2.67 -20.84
CA GLY A 316 18.72 3.89 -21.45
C GLY A 316 17.84 4.49 -22.56
N ASP A 317 16.85 3.73 -23.06
CA ASP A 317 15.93 4.19 -24.10
C ASP A 317 14.75 5.02 -23.55
N ILE A 318 14.69 5.25 -22.22
CA ILE A 318 13.66 6.08 -21.59
C ILE A 318 13.74 7.54 -22.05
N VAL A 319 12.58 8.18 -22.29
CA VAL A 319 12.50 9.54 -22.85
C VAL A 319 11.64 10.54 -22.06
N ASP A 320 10.81 10.07 -21.13
CA ASP A 320 9.89 10.91 -20.35
C ASP A 320 10.43 11.30 -18.98
N VAL A 321 11.50 10.66 -18.52
CA VAL A 321 12.15 10.91 -17.23
C VAL A 321 13.66 11.10 -17.42
N ASN A 322 14.26 11.99 -16.62
CA ASN A 322 15.72 12.12 -16.61
C ASN A 322 16.35 10.82 -16.07
N LYS A 323 17.33 10.30 -16.79
CA LYS A 323 17.99 9.03 -16.46
C LYS A 323 18.67 9.05 -15.09
N GLU A 324 19.26 10.19 -14.71
CA GLU A 324 19.91 10.39 -13.41
C GLU A 324 18.92 10.32 -12.24
N ASP A 325 17.70 10.85 -12.41
CA ASP A 325 16.64 10.81 -11.39
C ASP A 325 16.18 9.36 -11.10
N LEU A 326 16.40 8.46 -12.06
CA LEU A 326 16.15 7.02 -11.93
C LEU A 326 17.40 6.21 -11.60
N GLY A 327 18.57 6.85 -11.42
CA GLY A 327 19.84 6.15 -11.17
C GLY A 327 20.35 5.34 -12.37
N ILE A 328 19.85 5.59 -13.57
CA ILE A 328 20.29 4.94 -14.81
C ILE A 328 21.59 5.59 -15.26
N THR A 329 22.71 5.01 -14.86
CA THR A 329 24.07 5.51 -15.17
C THR A 329 24.98 4.39 -15.64
N GLY A 330 25.94 4.72 -16.52
CA GLY A 330 26.91 3.75 -17.05
C GLY A 330 26.25 2.52 -17.68
N ASP A 331 26.73 1.33 -17.30
CA ASP A 331 26.30 0.05 -17.86
C ASP A 331 24.87 -0.34 -17.51
N ILE A 332 24.26 0.26 -16.48
CA ILE A 332 22.85 0.03 -16.10
C ILE A 332 21.94 0.40 -17.28
N GLY A 333 22.29 1.45 -18.03
CA GLY A 333 21.53 1.90 -19.20
C GLY A 333 21.43 0.86 -20.31
N ASN A 334 22.36 -0.10 -20.38
CA ASN A 334 22.39 -1.14 -21.42
C ASN A 334 21.58 -2.38 -21.04
N GLN A 335 21.06 -2.47 -19.82
CA GLN A 335 20.26 -3.62 -19.37
C GLN A 335 18.89 -3.60 -20.04
N SER A 336 18.41 -4.77 -20.45
CA SER A 336 17.09 -4.92 -21.05
C SER A 336 15.99 -4.66 -20.03
N ILE A 337 14.94 -3.93 -20.43
CA ILE A 337 13.75 -3.73 -19.58
C ILE A 337 12.98 -5.05 -19.33
N MET A 338 13.28 -6.12 -20.07
CA MET A 338 12.62 -7.43 -19.98
C MET A 338 13.40 -8.47 -19.16
N ASP A 339 14.58 -8.12 -18.64
CA ASP A 339 15.23 -8.91 -17.60
C ASP A 339 14.45 -8.78 -16.29
N PHE A 340 14.08 -9.89 -15.65
CA PHE A 340 13.08 -9.88 -14.58
C PHE A 340 13.53 -9.11 -13.33
N ASN A 341 14.80 -9.26 -12.93
CA ASN A 341 15.36 -8.56 -11.77
C ASN A 341 15.52 -7.07 -12.06
N THR A 342 16.05 -6.75 -13.25
CA THR A 342 16.19 -5.38 -13.74
C THR A 342 14.82 -4.69 -13.81
N PHE A 343 13.82 -5.35 -14.37
CA PHE A 343 12.45 -4.87 -14.47
C PHE A 343 11.86 -4.52 -13.10
N ALA A 344 12.02 -5.41 -12.11
CA ALA A 344 11.45 -5.19 -10.78
C ALA A 344 12.03 -3.95 -10.09
N GLN A 345 13.35 -3.73 -10.19
CA GLN A 345 14.04 -2.56 -9.64
C GLN A 345 13.66 -1.27 -10.40
N HIS A 346 13.70 -1.32 -11.73
CA HIS A 346 13.37 -0.17 -12.57
C HIS A 346 11.92 0.27 -12.39
N LYS A 347 10.98 -0.68 -12.31
CA LYS A 347 9.57 -0.42 -11.98
C LYS A 347 9.43 0.38 -10.69
N GLN A 348 10.10 -0.04 -9.62
CA GLN A 348 10.08 0.66 -8.33
C GLN A 348 10.63 2.08 -8.43
N GLN A 349 11.70 2.30 -9.21
CA GLN A 349 12.26 3.63 -9.45
C GLN A 349 11.30 4.54 -10.22
N VAL A 350 10.66 4.02 -11.27
CA VAL A 350 9.66 4.77 -12.06
C VAL A 350 8.48 5.18 -11.18
N ILE A 351 7.94 4.27 -10.37
CA ILE A 351 6.82 4.55 -9.45
C ILE A 351 7.23 5.63 -8.43
N ARG A 352 8.38 5.45 -7.77
CA ARG A 352 8.93 6.41 -6.80
C ARG A 352 9.09 7.80 -7.43
N ASN A 353 9.69 7.87 -8.62
CA ASN A 353 9.93 9.14 -9.30
C ASN A 353 8.63 9.84 -9.72
N SER A 354 7.64 9.08 -10.21
CA SER A 354 6.32 9.61 -10.58
C SER A 354 5.64 10.29 -9.38
N ILE A 355 5.57 9.58 -8.24
CA ILE A 355 4.98 10.12 -6.99
C ILE A 355 5.76 11.35 -6.53
N ASN A 356 7.10 11.27 -6.48
CA ASN A 356 7.94 12.37 -6.02
C ASN A 356 7.79 13.62 -6.86
N THR A 357 7.86 13.50 -8.19
CA THR A 357 7.82 14.65 -9.09
C THR A 357 6.46 15.35 -9.01
N ASN A 358 5.36 14.59 -9.00
CA ASN A 358 4.02 15.15 -8.92
C ASN A 358 3.72 15.75 -7.53
N LEU A 359 4.19 15.10 -6.45
CA LEU A 359 4.06 15.64 -5.11
C LEU A 359 4.87 16.95 -4.95
N ARG A 360 6.09 17.03 -5.49
CA ARG A 360 6.89 18.26 -5.50
C ARG A 360 6.16 19.40 -6.20
N ALA A 361 5.63 19.14 -7.40
CA ALA A 361 4.84 20.12 -8.14
C ALA A 361 3.58 20.54 -7.35
N THR A 362 2.92 19.60 -6.68
CA THR A 362 1.74 19.86 -5.85
C THR A 362 2.05 20.73 -4.65
N ILE A 363 3.08 20.40 -3.87
CA ILE A 363 3.49 21.18 -2.69
C ILE A 363 3.97 22.58 -3.11
N ALA A 364 4.72 22.68 -4.21
CA ALA A 364 5.13 23.98 -4.75
C ALA A 364 3.92 24.86 -5.09
N LYS A 365 2.89 24.29 -5.72
CA LYS A 365 1.66 25.02 -6.05
C LYS A 365 0.85 25.40 -4.81
N PHE A 366 0.79 24.53 -3.81
CA PHE A 366 0.16 24.81 -2.51
C PHE A 366 0.82 26.01 -1.82
N ASN A 367 2.15 26.09 -1.87
CA ASN A 367 2.93 27.15 -1.24
C ASN A 367 2.71 28.54 -1.84
N GLU A 368 2.31 28.63 -3.11
CA GLU A 368 1.98 29.93 -3.73
C GLU A 368 0.86 30.67 -2.98
N ASN A 369 -0.03 29.94 -2.30
CA ASN A 369 -1.21 30.49 -1.63
C ASN A 369 -1.23 30.19 -0.12
N SER A 370 -0.10 29.74 0.45
CA SER A 370 0.03 29.43 1.86
C SER A 370 0.83 30.49 2.59
N THR A 371 0.36 30.92 3.76
CA THR A 371 1.10 31.79 4.69
C THR A 371 2.34 31.09 5.25
N TYR A 372 2.34 29.75 5.27
CA TYR A 372 3.44 28.93 5.77
C TYR A 372 3.91 27.95 4.69
N PRO A 373 5.12 28.12 4.13
CA PRO A 373 5.58 27.28 3.04
C PRO A 373 5.79 25.85 3.53
N ALA A 374 5.05 24.93 2.94
CA ALA A 374 5.19 23.51 3.16
C ALA A 374 6.50 22.99 2.55
N LYS A 375 7.17 22.08 3.24
CA LYS A 375 8.36 21.37 2.77
C LYS A 375 8.00 19.96 2.35
N MET A 376 8.60 19.48 1.27
CA MET A 376 8.50 18.07 0.93
C MET A 376 9.26 17.25 1.99
N PRO A 377 8.63 16.24 2.62
CA PRO A 377 9.34 15.36 3.53
C PRO A 377 10.28 14.44 2.78
N THR A 378 11.34 14.02 3.46
CA THR A 378 12.28 13.01 2.95
C THR A 378 11.87 11.66 3.51
N LEU A 379 11.26 10.84 2.66
CA LEU A 379 10.87 9.48 3.04
C LEU A 379 12.09 8.55 3.06
N THR A 380 12.18 7.72 4.09
CA THR A 380 13.20 6.69 4.26
C THR A 380 13.00 5.53 3.28
N GLU A 381 14.03 4.71 3.07
CA GLU A 381 13.94 3.52 2.21
C GLU A 381 12.89 2.51 2.69
N ASN A 382 12.71 2.38 4.01
CA ASN A 382 11.67 1.51 4.57
C ASN A 382 10.26 2.02 4.25
N GLU A 383 10.02 3.32 4.36
CA GLU A 383 8.73 3.93 4.02
C GLU A 383 8.45 3.80 2.52
N TRP A 384 9.46 4.00 1.67
CA TRP A 384 9.31 3.71 0.25
C TRP A 384 9.02 2.24 -0.02
N SER A 385 9.67 1.31 0.68
CA SER A 385 9.34 -0.11 0.55
C SER A 385 7.89 -0.37 0.91
N MET A 386 7.33 0.32 1.91
CA MET A 386 5.91 0.20 2.26
C MET A 386 5.01 0.74 1.14
N ILE A 387 5.31 1.91 0.60
CA ILE A 387 4.54 2.56 -0.49
C ILE A 387 4.60 1.75 -1.79
N LEU A 388 5.77 1.18 -2.12
CA LEU A 388 5.99 0.45 -3.36
C LEU A 388 5.47 -0.99 -3.31
N SER A 389 5.15 -1.49 -2.12
CA SER A 389 4.63 -2.86 -1.94
C SER A 389 3.19 -2.90 -1.44
N ASN A 390 2.51 -1.77 -1.25
CA ASN A 390 1.13 -1.69 -0.74
C ASN A 390 0.39 -0.51 -1.34
N THR A 391 -0.94 -0.62 -1.41
CA THR A 391 -1.76 0.58 -1.49
C THR A 391 -1.67 1.31 -0.15
N CYS A 392 -1.58 2.64 -0.14
CA CYS A 392 -1.44 3.41 1.11
C CYS A 392 -1.98 4.83 0.98
N LEU A 393 -2.24 5.45 2.12
CA LEU A 393 -2.52 6.88 2.25
C LEU A 393 -1.33 7.54 2.89
N ILE A 394 -0.83 8.57 2.23
CA ILE A 394 0.19 9.47 2.76
C ILE A 394 -0.48 10.82 3.03
N SER A 395 -0.54 11.22 4.29
CA SER A 395 -1.06 12.52 4.68
C SER A 395 0.09 13.48 5.00
N PHE A 396 -0.04 14.73 4.58
CA PHE A 396 0.90 15.79 4.93
C PHE A 396 0.16 16.85 5.72
N MET A 397 0.75 17.31 6.82
CA MET A 397 0.18 18.39 7.62
C MET A 397 1.25 19.37 8.08
N GLN A 398 1.05 20.64 7.77
CA GLN A 398 2.07 21.68 7.94
C GLN A 398 1.46 23.02 8.36
N GLY A 399 2.23 23.84 9.08
CA GLY A 399 1.88 25.23 9.38
C GLY A 399 1.14 25.45 10.71
N GLN A 400 0.86 24.40 11.48
CA GLN A 400 0.32 24.54 12.83
C GLN A 400 1.39 25.06 13.80
N ASN A 401 1.04 26.03 14.64
CA ASN A 401 1.99 26.61 15.59
C ASN A 401 2.30 25.60 16.72
N ILE A 402 3.59 25.35 16.97
CA ILE A 402 4.07 24.49 18.06
C ILE A 402 5.00 25.21 19.05
N GLY A 403 4.80 26.52 19.19
CA GLY A 403 5.56 27.40 20.09
C GLY A 403 6.68 28.12 19.36
N ASN A 404 7.87 27.51 19.31
CA ASN A 404 9.07 28.11 18.68
C ASN A 404 9.15 27.89 17.16
N GLY A 405 8.10 27.34 16.54
CA GLY A 405 8.08 27.03 15.12
C GLY A 405 6.73 26.50 14.67
N TYR A 406 6.71 25.91 13.49
CA TYR A 406 5.53 25.31 12.89
C TYR A 406 5.72 23.80 12.76
N TYR A 407 4.67 23.06 13.05
CA TYR A 407 4.58 21.64 12.78
C TYR A 407 4.71 21.37 11.28
N MET A 408 5.48 20.35 10.96
CA MET A 408 5.70 19.84 9.61
C MET A 408 5.83 18.32 9.72
N GLY A 409 4.70 17.62 9.61
CA GLY A 409 4.64 16.18 9.76
C GLY A 409 3.98 15.49 8.57
N TYR A 410 4.16 14.18 8.51
CA TYR A 410 3.48 13.31 7.57
C TYR A 410 3.16 11.98 8.24
N SER A 411 2.14 11.27 7.74
CA SER A 411 1.86 9.89 8.15
C SER A 411 1.65 9.02 6.92
N ILE A 412 2.12 7.77 6.99
CA ILE A 412 1.91 6.75 5.97
C ILE A 412 1.18 5.58 6.63
N VAL A 413 -0.01 5.28 6.12
CA VAL A 413 -0.78 4.11 6.56
C VAL A 413 -1.05 3.22 5.36
N THR A 414 -0.57 1.98 5.43
CA THR A 414 -0.77 0.96 4.38
C THR A 414 -2.17 0.36 4.46
N ASN A 415 -2.81 0.20 3.32
CA ASN A 415 -4.04 -0.56 3.16
C ASN A 415 -3.69 -2.04 2.88
N ASN A 416 -3.73 -2.83 3.94
CA ASN A 416 -3.55 -4.28 3.91
C ASN A 416 -4.87 -5.07 3.70
N LYS A 417 -5.98 -4.42 3.34
CA LYS A 417 -7.26 -5.08 3.08
C LYS A 417 -7.86 -4.48 1.82
N ASN A 418 -7.39 -4.94 0.68
CA ASN A 418 -7.81 -4.44 -0.62
C ASN A 418 -8.08 -5.62 -1.58
N ARG A 419 -8.87 -5.38 -2.62
CA ARG A 419 -9.29 -6.42 -3.58
C ARG A 419 -8.51 -6.37 -4.89
N GLU A 420 -7.80 -5.27 -5.14
CA GLU A 420 -7.11 -5.00 -6.40
C GLU A 420 -5.66 -5.50 -6.41
N PHE A 421 -5.02 -5.53 -5.25
CA PHE A 421 -3.63 -5.91 -5.08
C PHE A 421 -3.50 -7.09 -4.10
N VAL A 422 -2.74 -8.10 -4.54
CA VAL A 422 -2.37 -9.22 -3.67
C VAL A 422 -0.96 -8.98 -3.17
N ASP A 423 -0.84 -8.45 -1.96
CA ASP A 423 0.44 -8.43 -1.26
C ASP A 423 0.88 -9.87 -0.98
N PRO A 424 2.03 -10.33 -1.49
CA PRO A 424 2.60 -11.63 -1.13
C PRO A 424 2.68 -11.87 0.38
N LYS A 425 2.88 -10.81 1.18
CA LYS A 425 2.98 -10.87 2.65
C LYS A 425 1.63 -11.09 3.35
N LEU A 426 0.51 -10.99 2.63
CA LEU A 426 -0.84 -11.11 3.17
C LEU A 426 -1.54 -12.42 2.78
N ILE A 427 -0.77 -13.41 2.33
CA ILE A 427 -1.23 -14.80 2.17
C ILE A 427 -1.03 -15.55 3.47
N TYR A 428 -2.11 -16.12 3.98
CA TYR A 428 -2.16 -16.93 5.20
C TYR A 428 -2.45 -18.37 4.85
N ILE A 429 -1.89 -19.30 5.62
CA ILE A 429 -2.07 -20.74 5.45
C ILE A 429 -3.07 -21.24 6.49
N LEU A 430 -4.22 -21.73 6.03
CA LEU A 430 -5.22 -22.39 6.86
C LEU A 430 -4.87 -23.87 7.02
N ASP A 431 -4.61 -24.29 8.26
CA ASP A 431 -4.60 -25.69 8.68
C ASP A 431 -6.06 -26.13 8.88
N GLN A 432 -6.59 -26.91 7.93
CA GLN A 432 -8.00 -27.32 7.97
C GLN A 432 -8.28 -28.32 9.08
N ASP A 433 -7.27 -29.06 9.54
CA ASP A 433 -7.41 -30.08 10.58
C ASP A 433 -7.53 -29.42 11.97
N LYS A 434 -6.77 -28.34 12.19
CA LYS A 434 -6.85 -27.54 13.43
C LYS A 434 -7.85 -26.38 13.37
N ASN A 435 -8.35 -26.06 12.17
CA ASN A 435 -9.17 -24.88 11.90
C ASN A 435 -8.49 -23.59 12.40
N GLN A 436 -7.20 -23.48 12.13
CA GLN A 436 -6.35 -22.37 12.54
C GLN A 436 -5.57 -21.85 11.34
N TYR A 437 -5.49 -20.53 11.17
CA TYR A 437 -4.70 -19.93 10.11
C TYR A 437 -3.45 -19.25 10.64
N HIS A 438 -2.38 -19.36 9.86
CA HIS A 438 -1.03 -18.93 10.22
C HIS A 438 -0.46 -18.01 9.15
N ASP A 439 0.31 -17.02 9.57
CA ASP A 439 1.15 -16.25 8.66
C ASP A 439 2.24 -17.17 8.10
N VAL A 440 2.52 -17.08 6.81
CA VAL A 440 3.55 -17.91 6.15
C VAL A 440 4.94 -17.74 6.76
N ARG A 441 5.18 -16.61 7.44
CA ARG A 441 6.44 -16.27 8.11
C ARG A 441 6.58 -16.91 9.50
N HIS A 442 5.53 -17.53 10.04
CA HIS A 442 5.60 -18.20 11.33
C HIS A 442 6.19 -19.63 11.19
N PHE A 443 7.52 -19.72 11.29
CA PHE A 443 8.28 -20.96 11.06
C PHE A 443 8.07 -22.08 12.08
N SER A 444 7.77 -21.74 13.34
CA SER A 444 7.54 -22.72 14.40
C SER A 444 6.16 -23.37 14.34
N ALA A 445 5.26 -22.89 13.46
CA ALA A 445 3.99 -23.54 13.24
C ALA A 445 4.22 -24.91 12.61
N SER A 446 4.02 -25.99 13.39
CA SER A 446 4.00 -27.36 12.88
C SER A 446 2.75 -27.57 12.03
N LEU A 447 2.79 -27.07 10.79
CA LEU A 447 1.77 -27.23 9.76
C LEU A 447 1.92 -28.62 9.11
N SER A 448 1.16 -29.58 9.62
CA SER A 448 1.10 -30.95 9.12
C SER A 448 -0.34 -31.29 8.81
N GLY A 449 -0.62 -31.76 7.60
CA GLY A 449 -1.98 -32.17 7.20
C GLY A 449 -2.49 -31.46 5.96
N ASN A 450 -3.80 -31.22 5.92
CA ASN A 450 -4.50 -30.61 4.79
C ASN A 450 -4.51 -29.08 4.92
N ILE A 451 -3.58 -28.41 4.23
CA ILE A 451 -3.39 -26.96 4.28
C ILE A 451 -3.79 -26.28 2.97
N ILE A 452 -4.40 -25.11 3.06
CA ILE A 452 -4.75 -24.27 1.90
C ILE A 452 -4.43 -22.81 2.21
N GLY A 453 -3.84 -22.10 1.26
CA GLY A 453 -3.57 -20.67 1.41
C GLY A 453 -4.77 -19.80 1.02
N TYR A 454 -4.99 -18.68 1.71
CA TYR A 454 -6.03 -17.67 1.43
C TYR A 454 -5.49 -16.26 1.72
N ARG A 455 -6.17 -15.22 1.24
CA ARG A 455 -5.83 -13.84 1.64
C ARG A 455 -6.28 -13.59 3.08
N ASN A 456 -5.63 -12.64 3.74
CA ASN A 456 -6.10 -12.13 5.03
C ASN A 456 -7.59 -11.68 4.98
N THR A 457 -8.02 -11.08 3.86
CA THR A 457 -9.39 -10.63 3.65
C THR A 457 -10.43 -11.74 3.61
N ASP A 458 -10.04 -13.00 3.32
CA ASP A 458 -10.97 -14.13 3.34
C ASP A 458 -11.33 -14.58 4.77
N PHE A 459 -10.57 -14.13 5.78
CA PHE A 459 -10.86 -14.36 7.20
C PHE A 459 -11.59 -13.19 7.86
N GLU A 460 -11.90 -12.14 7.10
CA GLU A 460 -12.65 -10.98 7.59
C GLU A 460 -14.16 -11.22 7.48
N ALA A 461 -14.92 -10.55 8.36
CA ALA A 461 -16.37 -10.59 8.29
C ALA A 461 -16.85 -9.90 7.00
N GLN A 462 -17.71 -10.58 6.24
CA GLN A 462 -18.39 -10.05 5.07
C GLN A 462 -19.85 -9.84 5.38
N SER A 463 -20.41 -8.70 4.94
CA SER A 463 -21.84 -8.42 5.07
C SER A 463 -22.61 -8.95 3.86
N PHE A 464 -23.81 -9.46 4.09
CA PHE A 464 -24.79 -9.73 3.03
C PHE A 464 -26.19 -9.35 3.49
N VAL A 465 -27.08 -9.06 2.54
CA VAL A 465 -28.49 -8.82 2.81
C VAL A 465 -29.19 -10.17 2.86
N SER A 466 -29.72 -10.51 4.03
CA SER A 466 -30.48 -11.74 4.28
C SER A 466 -31.90 -11.62 3.71
N ASN A 467 -32.59 -12.76 3.55
CA ASN A 467 -33.96 -12.79 3.03
C ASN A 467 -34.97 -11.94 3.84
N ASP A 468 -34.68 -11.70 5.11
CA ASP A 468 -35.44 -10.80 6.00
C ASP A 468 -35.12 -9.30 5.80
N SER A 469 -34.37 -8.95 4.75
CA SER A 469 -33.87 -7.59 4.45
C SER A 469 -32.97 -7.00 5.53
N THR A 470 -32.45 -7.81 6.45
CA THR A 470 -31.44 -7.38 7.43
C THR A 470 -30.03 -7.63 6.90
N THR A 471 -29.10 -6.74 7.24
CA THR A 471 -27.67 -6.97 6.95
C THR A 471 -27.10 -7.89 8.02
N LYS A 472 -26.59 -9.06 7.59
CA LYS A 472 -25.92 -10.03 8.46
C LYS A 472 -24.45 -10.13 8.09
N ASN A 473 -23.61 -10.36 9.09
CA ASN A 473 -22.17 -10.54 8.91
C ASN A 473 -21.79 -12.01 9.11
N TYR A 474 -20.97 -12.55 8.22
CA TYR A 474 -20.45 -13.92 8.33
C TYR A 474 -18.96 -13.96 7.96
N TYR A 475 -18.28 -15.01 8.41
CA TYR A 475 -16.89 -15.29 8.05
C TYR A 475 -16.85 -16.36 6.96
N PRO A 476 -16.26 -16.10 5.78
CA PRO A 476 -16.20 -17.07 4.68
C PRO A 476 -15.57 -18.41 5.06
N HIS A 477 -14.58 -18.41 5.96
CA HIS A 477 -13.95 -19.62 6.47
C HIS A 477 -14.41 -20.01 7.89
N GLY A 478 -15.56 -19.50 8.33
CA GLY A 478 -16.23 -19.91 9.57
C GLY A 478 -15.46 -19.52 10.83
N SER A 479 -15.37 -20.44 11.79
CA SER A 479 -14.72 -20.22 13.08
C SER A 479 -13.20 -20.40 13.05
N ALA A 480 -12.58 -20.35 11.88
CA ALA A 480 -11.13 -20.46 11.77
C ALA A 480 -10.47 -19.35 12.60
N THR A 481 -9.64 -19.76 13.56
CA THR A 481 -9.00 -18.81 14.49
C THR A 481 -7.62 -18.44 14.00
N ALA A 482 -7.24 -17.19 14.23
CA ALA A 482 -5.87 -16.78 14.00
C ALA A 482 -4.96 -17.45 15.03
N ASP A 483 -3.80 -17.90 14.59
CA ASP A 483 -2.75 -18.26 15.53
C ASP A 483 -2.29 -17.03 16.31
N TYR A 484 -2.31 -17.15 17.64
CA TYR A 484 -1.97 -16.06 18.54
C TYR A 484 -0.58 -15.51 18.25
N ALA A 485 0.36 -16.41 17.96
CA ALA A 485 1.73 -16.03 17.62
C ALA A 485 1.81 -15.19 16.34
N CYS A 486 1.02 -15.57 15.33
CA CYS A 486 0.97 -14.88 14.05
C CYS A 486 0.35 -13.47 14.13
N ILE A 487 -0.45 -13.18 15.15
CA ILE A 487 -1.16 -11.91 15.28
C ILE A 487 -0.57 -11.02 16.38
N VAL A 488 -0.05 -11.61 17.47
CA VAL A 488 0.29 -10.87 18.68
C VAL A 488 1.78 -10.90 19.00
N THR A 489 2.52 -12.00 18.73
CA THR A 489 3.94 -12.11 19.11
C THR A 489 4.88 -11.96 17.90
N SER A 490 5.32 -10.74 17.64
CA SER A 490 6.21 -10.41 16.50
C SER A 490 7.54 -11.19 16.50
N SER A 491 8.05 -11.61 17.65
CA SER A 491 9.30 -12.38 17.78
C SER A 491 9.28 -13.74 17.08
N GLU A 492 8.10 -14.31 16.86
CA GLU A 492 7.90 -15.62 16.22
C GLU A 492 7.70 -15.51 14.69
N ILE A 493 7.51 -14.28 14.18
CA ILE A 493 7.32 -13.97 12.75
C ILE A 493 8.65 -13.49 12.12
N THR A 494 9.61 -13.00 12.93
CA THR A 494 10.85 -12.35 12.43
C THR A 494 12.15 -13.09 12.71
N SER A 495 12.13 -14.21 13.43
CA SER A 495 13.38 -14.92 13.74
C SER A 495 13.74 -15.92 12.62
N SER A 496 14.71 -15.53 11.80
CA SER A 496 15.56 -16.52 11.15
C SER A 496 16.21 -17.41 12.23
N ASN A 497 16.47 -18.68 11.92
CA ASN A 497 17.36 -19.53 12.73
C ASN A 497 18.67 -18.78 13.02
N GLY A 498 18.82 -18.23 14.24
CA GLY A 498 20.05 -17.59 14.72
C GLY A 498 20.01 -16.10 15.11
N SER A 499 18.88 -15.40 15.05
CA SER A 499 18.80 -13.97 15.45
C SER A 499 18.52 -13.80 16.95
N THR A 500 19.20 -12.85 17.60
CA THR A 500 19.02 -12.58 19.03
C THR A 500 17.81 -11.70 19.31
N SER A 501 17.24 -11.78 20.51
CA SER A 501 16.08 -10.97 20.94
C SER A 501 16.30 -9.45 20.84
N ALA A 502 17.57 -8.99 20.86
CA ALA A 502 17.94 -7.59 20.72
C ALA A 502 17.83 -7.08 19.27
N ASP A 503 18.03 -7.94 18.28
CA ASP A 503 17.95 -7.59 16.86
C ASP A 503 16.49 -7.31 16.43
N ASN A 504 15.54 -8.02 17.04
CA ASN A 504 14.09 -7.89 16.79
C ASN A 504 13.49 -6.60 17.37
N ALA A 505 14.01 -6.10 18.49
CA ALA A 505 13.51 -4.88 19.14
C ALA A 505 13.82 -3.60 18.34
N SER A 506 14.79 -3.67 17.42
CA SER A 506 15.22 -2.52 16.60
C SER A 506 14.47 -2.40 15.27
N GLY A 507 13.58 -3.35 14.92
CA GLY A 507 12.82 -3.33 13.66
C GLY A 507 13.67 -3.40 12.38
N ASN A 508 14.98 -3.63 12.49
CA ASN A 508 15.96 -3.36 11.43
C ASN A 508 16.24 -4.54 10.49
N ARG A 509 15.67 -5.73 10.73
CA ARG A 509 15.84 -6.90 9.86
C ARG A 509 14.54 -7.67 9.76
N LEU A 510 13.69 -7.28 8.82
CA LEU A 510 12.66 -8.18 8.29
C LEU A 510 13.39 -9.13 7.33
N THR A 511 13.45 -10.42 7.66
CA THR A 511 13.90 -11.45 6.70
C THR A 511 13.01 -11.37 5.47
N ASP A 512 13.63 -11.34 4.29
CA ASP A 512 12.88 -11.25 3.04
C ASP A 512 11.98 -12.48 2.87
N LEU A 513 10.78 -12.28 2.34
CA LEU A 513 9.78 -13.35 2.20
C LEU A 513 10.29 -14.48 1.32
N ASP A 514 11.10 -14.17 0.31
CA ASP A 514 11.72 -15.18 -0.55
C ASP A 514 12.70 -16.06 0.25
N THR A 515 13.50 -15.47 1.13
CA THR A 515 14.40 -16.23 2.03
C THR A 515 13.61 -17.15 2.98
N ILE A 516 12.44 -16.67 3.43
CA ILE A 516 11.54 -17.45 4.29
C ILE A 516 11.01 -18.66 3.52
N LEU A 517 10.47 -18.43 2.34
CA LEU A 517 9.89 -19.47 1.49
C LEU A 517 10.93 -20.50 1.05
N ASP A 518 12.15 -20.09 0.71
CA ASP A 518 13.24 -21.00 0.33
C ASP A 518 13.56 -22.04 1.41
N SER A 519 13.49 -21.63 2.67
CA SER A 519 13.70 -22.50 3.83
C SER A 519 12.47 -23.31 4.26
N ALA A 520 11.29 -23.00 3.71
CA ALA A 520 10.04 -23.61 4.12
C ALA A 520 9.83 -25.02 3.53
N PRO A 521 9.15 -25.92 4.27
CA PRO A 521 8.68 -27.20 3.77
C PRO A 521 7.93 -27.11 2.43
N ALA A 522 8.10 -28.13 1.57
CA ALA A 522 7.53 -28.13 0.22
C ALA A 522 6.00 -28.03 0.19
N ASN A 523 5.31 -28.60 1.18
CA ASN A 523 3.85 -28.48 1.31
C ASN A 523 3.40 -27.04 1.60
N ILE A 524 4.13 -26.31 2.44
CA ILE A 524 3.83 -24.90 2.77
C ILE A 524 4.08 -24.02 1.54
N ARG A 525 5.24 -24.17 0.88
CA ARG A 525 5.54 -23.48 -0.37
C ARG A 525 4.47 -23.74 -1.44
N LYS A 526 4.03 -24.99 -1.57
CA LYS A 526 2.97 -25.37 -2.49
C LYS A 526 1.66 -24.65 -2.18
N ALA A 527 1.20 -24.69 -0.93
CA ALA A 527 -0.03 -24.02 -0.52
C ALA A 527 0.05 -22.50 -0.73
N TYR A 528 1.20 -21.90 -0.39
CA TYR A 528 1.46 -20.48 -0.57
C TYR A 528 1.45 -20.05 -2.05
N TYR A 529 2.27 -20.69 -2.90
CA TYR A 529 2.35 -20.31 -4.32
C TYR A 529 1.05 -20.56 -5.06
N THR A 530 0.37 -21.68 -4.79
CA THR A 530 -0.94 -21.97 -5.39
C THR A 530 -1.95 -20.89 -5.03
N ALA A 531 -2.02 -20.48 -3.75
CA ALA A 531 -2.88 -19.38 -3.32
C ALA A 531 -2.48 -18.04 -3.93
N LEU A 532 -1.19 -17.67 -3.91
CA LEU A 532 -0.72 -16.40 -4.47
C LEU A 532 -1.12 -16.25 -5.95
N PHE A 533 -0.91 -17.28 -6.76
CA PHE A 533 -1.24 -17.24 -8.19
C PHE A 533 -2.75 -17.28 -8.42
N ARG A 534 -3.51 -18.09 -7.66
CA ARG A 534 -4.98 -18.07 -7.69
C ARG A 534 -5.50 -16.67 -7.38
N GLU A 535 -5.03 -16.05 -6.30
CA GLU A 535 -5.51 -14.74 -5.87
C GLU A 535 -5.12 -13.65 -6.87
N ARG A 536 -3.90 -13.66 -7.44
CA ARG A 536 -3.51 -12.70 -8.49
C ARG A 536 -4.31 -12.86 -9.77
N TYR A 537 -4.65 -14.09 -10.15
CA TYR A 537 -5.47 -14.35 -11.33
C TYR A 537 -6.91 -13.88 -11.16
N ASN A 538 -7.44 -14.07 -9.96
CA ASN A 538 -8.81 -13.72 -9.59
C ASN A 538 -8.95 -12.28 -9.07
N SER A 539 -7.83 -11.58 -8.88
CA SER A 539 -7.84 -10.16 -8.53
C SER A 539 -8.29 -9.34 -9.72
N TYR A 540 -9.05 -8.29 -9.41
CA TYR A 540 -9.63 -7.43 -10.42
C TYR A 540 -8.55 -6.51 -11.03
N LYS A 541 -8.52 -6.41 -12.37
CA LYS A 541 -7.51 -5.62 -13.10
C LYS A 541 -8.18 -4.42 -13.76
N SER A 542 -7.92 -3.21 -13.25
CA SER A 542 -8.41 -1.94 -13.81
C SER A 542 -7.97 -1.70 -15.27
N LEU A 543 -6.73 -2.08 -15.59
CA LEU A 543 -6.09 -1.82 -16.89
C LEU A 543 -6.61 -2.71 -18.04
N ALA A 544 -7.36 -3.78 -17.74
CA ALA A 544 -7.87 -4.70 -18.76
C ALA A 544 -9.08 -4.13 -19.55
N LEU A 545 -9.64 -3.00 -19.12
CA LEU A 545 -10.88 -2.44 -19.67
C LEU A 545 -10.69 -1.30 -20.68
N SER A 546 -9.46 -0.91 -21.03
CA SER A 546 -9.23 0.12 -22.06
C SER A 546 -9.33 -0.41 -23.51
N GLY A 547 -10.01 -1.55 -23.70
CA GLY A 547 -10.29 -2.16 -25.00
C GLY A 547 -11.77 -2.10 -25.35
N ILE A 548 -12.35 -0.89 -25.34
CA ILE A 548 -13.58 -0.55 -26.08
C ILE A 548 -13.37 0.80 -26.75
#